data_AF-A0A2V9G3Y0-F1
#
_entry.id   AF-A0A2V9G3Y0-F1
#
_cell.length_a   1.000
_cell.length_b   1.000
_cell.length_c   1.000
_cell.angle_alpha   90.00
_cell.angle_beta   90.00
_cell.angle_gamma   90.00
#
_symmetry.space_group_name_H-M   'P 1'
#
loop_
_entity.id
_entity.type
_entity.pdbx_description
1 polymer ?
#
loop_
_entity_poly.entity_id
_entity_poly.type
_entity_poly.pdbx_seq_one_letter_code
_entity_poly.pdbx_strand_id
1 'polypeptide(L)'
;QRKVWYGLALAGHSGAAFDAWTTHRAVVGGYGQEANPFLRPFANSNAIYAATQVSPAVIDYLGKRMMVSQHGWVRKIWWLPQTAGASISFVCGAHNLGVVR
;
A
#
# COMPACT_ATOMS: atom_id res chain seq x y z
N GLN A 1 10.86 -8.18 -16.80
CA GLN A 1 9.57 -7.60 -16.40
C GLN A 1 8.86 -8.44 -15.33
N ARG A 2 8.53 -9.72 -15.55
CA ARG A 2 7.85 -10.58 -14.54
C ARG A 2 8.52 -10.63 -13.15
N LYS A 3 9.84 -10.85 -13.07
CA LYS A 3 10.58 -10.84 -11.78
C LYS A 3 10.47 -9.50 -11.06
N VAL A 4 10.61 -8.40 -11.80
CA VAL A 4 10.49 -7.04 -11.27
C VAL A 4 9.07 -6.78 -10.78
N TRP A 5 8.06 -7.25 -11.51
CA TRP A 5 6.65 -7.12 -11.09
C TRP A 5 6.39 -7.82 -9.76
N TYR A 6 6.91 -9.04 -9.56
CA TYR A 6 6.79 -9.72 -8.26
C TYR A 6 7.57 -9.01 -7.14
N GLY A 7 8.74 -8.45 -7.44
CA GLY A 7 9.51 -7.67 -6.46
C GLY A 7 8.77 -6.40 -6.03
N LEU A 8 8.18 -5.67 -6.98
CA LEU A 8 7.38 -4.49 -6.70
C LEU A 8 6.06 -4.82 -5.99
N ALA A 9 5.41 -5.93 -6.33
CA ALA A 9 4.25 -6.45 -5.60
C ALA A 9 4.60 -6.74 -4.13
N LEU A 10 5.69 -7.48 -3.89
CA LEU A 10 6.17 -7.76 -2.54
C LEU A 10 6.47 -6.47 -1.75
N ALA A 11 7.14 -5.51 -2.39
CA ALA A 11 7.43 -4.22 -1.77
C ALA A 11 6.15 -3.43 -1.44
N GLY A 12 5.19 -3.37 -2.37
CA GLY A 12 3.91 -2.68 -2.18
C GLY A 12 3.09 -3.29 -1.04
N HIS A 13 2.95 -4.61 -1.02
CA HIS A 13 2.28 -5.33 0.07
C HIS A 13 3.01 -5.19 1.42
N SER A 14 4.34 -5.12 1.43
CA SER A 14 5.10 -4.89 2.66
C SER A 14 4.90 -3.47 3.19
N GLY A 15 4.90 -2.46 2.30
CA GLY A 15 4.61 -1.07 2.67
C GLY A 15 3.20 -0.89 3.21
N ALA A 16 2.20 -1.52 2.58
CA ALA A 16 0.81 -1.50 3.03
C ALA A 16 0.62 -2.21 4.39
N ALA A 17 1.29 -3.34 4.62
CA ALA A 17 1.28 -4.00 5.93
C ALA A 17 1.95 -3.15 7.01
N PHE A 18 3.06 -2.48 6.67
CA PHE A 18 3.74 -1.56 7.57
C PHE A 18 2.87 -0.37 7.93
N ASP A 19 2.25 0.29 6.96
CA ASP A 19 1.29 1.38 7.17
C ASP A 19 0.11 0.95 8.07
N ALA A 20 -0.51 -0.20 7.78
CA ALA A 20 -1.59 -0.74 8.58
C ALA A 20 -1.16 -1.03 10.04
N TRP A 21 0.03 -1.57 10.24
CA TRP A 21 0.58 -1.84 11.57
C TRP A 21 0.76 -0.55 12.37
N THR A 22 1.35 0.48 11.76
CA THR A 22 1.64 1.74 12.45
C THR A 22 0.36 2.54 12.71
N THR A 23 -0.60 2.55 11.78
CA THR A 23 -1.95 3.06 12.01
C THR A 23 -2.62 2.35 13.19
N HIS A 24 -2.70 1.02 13.16
CA HIS A 24 -3.37 0.25 14.21
C HIS A 24 -2.76 0.54 15.59
N ARG A 25 -1.43 0.62 15.66
CA ARG A 25 -0.71 0.98 16.88
C ARG A 25 -1.04 2.40 17.34
N ALA A 26 -1.11 3.37 16.43
CA ALA A 26 -1.45 4.76 16.76
C ALA A 26 -2.89 4.89 17.29
N VAL A 27 -3.85 4.23 16.63
CA VAL A 27 -5.28 4.28 17.00
C VAL A 27 -5.52 3.59 18.34
N VAL A 28 -5.03 2.36 18.52
CA VAL A 28 -5.19 1.61 19.78
C VAL A 28 -4.46 2.28 20.94
N GLY A 29 -3.33 2.93 20.68
CA GLY A 29 -2.59 3.69 21.69
C GLY A 29 -3.22 5.04 22.07
N GLY A 30 -4.31 5.46 21.40
CA GLY A 30 -4.98 6.74 21.68
C GLY A 30 -4.27 7.96 21.09
N TYR A 31 -3.31 7.77 20.17
CA TYR A 31 -2.52 8.84 19.55
C TYR A 31 -3.17 9.46 18.32
N GLY A 32 -4.36 9.00 17.92
CA GLY A 32 -5.09 9.54 16.78
C GLY A 32 -6.26 8.67 16.31
N GLN A 33 -6.83 9.05 15.17
CA GLN A 33 -7.84 8.28 14.46
C GLN A 33 -7.38 8.05 13.01
N GLU A 34 -7.76 6.90 12.44
CA GLU A 34 -7.58 6.65 11.01
C GLU A 34 -8.37 7.67 10.19
N ALA A 35 -7.65 8.44 9.36
CA ALA A 35 -8.21 9.55 8.60
C ALA A 35 -9.03 9.07 7.39
N ASN A 36 -8.72 7.89 6.85
CA ASN A 36 -9.45 7.33 5.73
C ASN A 36 -10.79 6.74 6.22
N PRO A 37 -11.95 7.30 5.80
CA PRO A 37 -13.26 6.81 6.26
C PRO A 37 -13.55 5.36 5.88
N PHE A 38 -12.90 4.83 4.83
CA PHE A 38 -13.05 3.43 4.43
C PHE A 38 -12.22 2.47 5.28
N LEU A 39 -11.11 2.92 5.86
CA LEU A 39 -10.26 2.09 6.72
C LEU A 39 -10.61 2.27 8.21
N ARG A 40 -11.20 3.41 8.58
CA ARG A 40 -11.57 3.74 9.96
C ARG A 40 -12.39 2.66 10.68
N PRO A 41 -13.39 1.98 10.06
CA PRO A 41 -14.12 0.90 10.71
C PRO A 41 -13.24 -0.30 11.10
N PHE A 42 -12.12 -0.49 10.43
CA PHE A 42 -11.20 -1.61 10.65
C PHE A 42 -10.01 -1.24 11.55
N ALA A 43 -9.78 0.05 11.84
CA ALA A 43 -8.56 0.53 12.46
C ALA A 43 -8.31 0.05 13.90
N ASN A 44 -9.34 -0.40 14.61
CA ASN A 44 -9.24 -1.02 15.95
C ASN A 44 -9.24 -2.56 15.90
N SER A 45 -9.02 -3.16 14.73
CA SER A 45 -9.08 -4.61 14.52
C SER A 45 -7.97 -5.07 13.58
N ASN A 46 -7.59 -6.35 13.68
CA ASN A 46 -6.70 -6.99 12.72
C ASN A 46 -7.27 -7.01 11.28
N ALA A 47 -8.55 -6.69 11.10
CA ALA A 47 -9.14 -6.50 9.78
C ALA A 47 -8.47 -5.39 8.95
N ILE A 48 -7.82 -4.39 9.58
CA ILE A 48 -7.12 -3.34 8.85
C ILE A 48 -6.01 -3.89 7.94
N TYR A 49 -5.31 -4.96 8.36
CA TYR A 49 -4.29 -5.58 7.53
C TYR A 49 -4.87 -6.15 6.23
N ALA A 50 -6.07 -6.74 6.27
CA ALA A 50 -6.72 -7.23 5.07
C ALA A 50 -7.25 -6.07 4.21
N ALA A 51 -7.87 -5.06 4.84
CA ALA A 51 -8.45 -3.91 4.15
C ALA A 51 -7.38 -3.10 3.39
N THR A 52 -6.23 -2.83 4.00
CA THR A 52 -5.16 -2.04 3.37
C THR A 52 -4.52 -2.76 2.17
N GLN A 53 -4.58 -4.10 2.11
CA GLN A 53 -4.00 -4.90 1.01
C GLN A 53 -4.82 -4.83 -0.29
N VAL A 54 -6.05 -4.30 -0.26
CA VAL A 54 -6.87 -4.09 -1.45
C VAL A 54 -6.18 -3.13 -2.43
N SER A 55 -5.61 -2.03 -1.90
CA SER A 55 -4.90 -1.03 -2.70
C SER A 55 -3.71 -1.60 -3.48
N PRO A 56 -2.70 -2.25 -2.86
CA PRO A 56 -1.60 -2.86 -3.60
C PRO A 56 -2.07 -3.95 -4.56
N ALA A 57 -3.11 -4.73 -4.23
CA ALA A 57 -3.64 -5.75 -5.16
C ALA A 57 -4.21 -5.13 -6.45
N VAL A 58 -4.94 -4.00 -6.35
CA VAL A 58 -5.46 -3.26 -7.51
C VAL A 58 -4.31 -2.67 -8.32
N ILE A 59 -3.32 -2.09 -7.64
CA ILE A 59 -2.12 -1.51 -8.26
C ILE A 59 -1.32 -2.58 -9.00
N ASP A 60 -1.16 -3.76 -8.41
CA ASP A 60 -0.48 -4.92 -9.01
C ASP A 60 -1.21 -5.40 -10.27
N TYR A 61 -2.54 -5.50 -10.19
CA TYR A 61 -3.38 -5.83 -11.34
C TYR A 61 -3.20 -4.81 -12.47
N LEU A 62 -3.25 -3.51 -12.16
CA LEU A 62 -3.02 -2.44 -13.14
C LEU A 62 -1.63 -2.54 -13.76
N GLY A 63 -0.58 -2.66 -12.94
CA GLY A 63 0.79 -2.83 -13.40
C GLY A 63 0.96 -4.05 -14.30
N LYS A 64 0.28 -5.16 -13.99
CA LYS A 64 0.29 -6.36 -14.83
C LYS A 64 -0.39 -6.12 -16.17
N ARG A 65 -1.55 -5.45 -16.19
CA ARG A 65 -2.28 -5.08 -17.42
C ARG A 65 -1.44 -4.14 -18.30
N MET A 66 -0.76 -3.18 -17.70
CA MET A 66 0.14 -2.27 -18.41
C MET A 66 1.35 -3.02 -19.00
N MET A 67 1.94 -3.96 -18.25
CA MET A 67 3.10 -4.75 -18.67
C MET A 67 2.81 -5.58 -19.93
N VAL A 68 1.57 -6.06 -20.10
CA VAL A 68 1.13 -6.86 -21.27
C VAL A 68 0.35 -6.05 -22.32
N SER A 69 0.29 -4.72 -22.19
CA SER A 69 -0.47 -3.85 -23.12
C SER A 69 0.07 -3.93 -24.56
N GLN A 70 -0.79 -3.78 -25.56
CA GLN A 70 -0.39 -3.69 -26.96
C GLN A 70 0.34 -2.36 -27.27
N HIS A 71 0.02 -1.31 -26.52
CA HIS A 71 0.64 0.01 -26.67
C HIS A 71 2.05 0.02 -26.08
N GLY A 72 3.07 0.20 -26.95
CA GLY A 72 4.47 0.11 -26.56
C GLY A 72 4.90 1.10 -25.48
N TRP A 73 4.34 2.31 -25.46
CA TRP A 73 4.66 3.31 -24.43
C TRP A 73 4.10 2.91 -23.05
N VAL A 74 2.90 2.31 -22.99
CA VAL A 74 2.30 1.81 -21.74
C VAL A 74 3.18 0.71 -21.12
N ARG A 75 3.72 -0.19 -21.96
CA ARG A 75 4.68 -1.22 -21.52
C ARG A 75 6.01 -0.68 -21.04
N LYS A 76 6.37 0.59 -21.29
CA LYS A 76 7.60 1.21 -20.76
C LYS A 76 7.39 1.77 -19.35
N ILE A 77 6.15 2.16 -19.02
CA ILE A 77 5.78 2.79 -17.75
C ILE A 77 4.99 1.87 -16.81
N TRP A 78 4.89 0.58 -17.13
CA TRP A 78 4.11 -0.40 -16.35
C TRP A 78 4.48 -0.51 -14.87
N TRP A 79 5.73 -0.20 -14.51
CA TRP A 79 6.25 -0.28 -13.14
C TRP A 79 5.79 0.89 -12.26
N LEU A 80 5.40 2.01 -12.90
CA LEU A 80 5.12 3.29 -12.23
C LEU A 80 4.06 3.15 -11.12
N PRO A 81 2.91 2.48 -11.32
CA PRO A 81 1.89 2.39 -10.28
C PRO A 81 2.39 1.68 -9.01
N GLN A 82 3.07 0.54 -9.15
CA GLN A 82 3.55 -0.25 -8.00
C GLN A 82 4.62 0.51 -7.21
N THR A 83 5.56 1.16 -7.91
CA THR A 83 6.60 1.95 -7.25
C THR A 83 6.02 3.15 -6.52
N ALA A 84 5.10 3.90 -7.13
CA ALA A 84 4.45 5.03 -6.47
C ALA A 84 3.64 4.59 -5.25
N GLY A 85 2.83 3.53 -5.39
CA GLY A 85 2.00 2.99 -4.30
C GLY A 85 2.82 2.49 -3.11
N ALA A 86 3.92 1.77 -3.37
CA ALA A 86 4.83 1.30 -2.32
C ALA A 86 5.46 2.47 -1.56
N SER A 87 6.02 3.45 -2.28
CA SER A 87 6.65 4.62 -1.67
C SER A 87 5.68 5.42 -0.79
N ILE A 88 4.46 5.65 -1.27
CA ILE A 88 3.42 6.34 -0.49
C ILE A 88 3.10 5.56 0.79
N SER A 89 2.90 4.25 0.69
CA SER A 89 2.58 3.41 1.86
C SER A 89 3.69 3.45 2.91
N PHE A 90 4.96 3.39 2.50
CA PHE A 90 6.08 3.53 3.44
C PHE A 90 6.16 4.92 4.08
N VAL A 91 5.88 5.99 3.33
CA VAL A 91 5.86 7.37 3.86
C VAL A 91 4.72 7.54 4.87
N CYS A 92 3.51 7.05 4.56
CA CYS A 92 2.38 7.05 5.49
C CYS A 92 2.70 6.27 6.76
N GLY A 93 3.24 5.07 6.62
CA GLY A 93 3.62 4.25 7.76
C GLY A 93 4.68 4.91 8.66
N ALA A 94 5.69 5.54 8.05
CA ALA A 94 6.73 6.28 8.77
C ALA A 94 6.18 7.54 9.47
N HIS A 95 5.26 8.26 8.83
CA HIS A 95 4.55 9.38 9.43
C HIS A 95 3.77 8.94 10.68
N ASN A 96 3.01 7.84 10.59
CA ASN A 96 2.23 7.31 11.71
C ASN A 96 3.13 6.90 12.89
N LEU A 97 4.31 6.32 12.65
CA LEU A 97 5.29 6.07 13.71
C LEU A 97 5.79 7.34 14.38
N GLY A 98 5.96 8.43 13.62
CA GLY A 98 6.37 9.72 14.17
C GLY A 98 5.35 10.34 15.11
N VAL A 99 4.07 9.99 14.97
CA VAL A 99 2.96 10.41 15.85
C VAL A 99 2.90 9.57 17.12
N VAL A 100 3.25 8.28 17.04
CA VAL A 100 3.38 7.38 18.21
C VAL A 100 4.74 7.60 18.88
N ARG A 101 4.87 8.67 19.67
CA ARG A 101 6.00 8.90 20.58
C ARG A 101 5.60 8.71 22.04
#